data_AF-A0A4R6X4P3-F1
#
_entry.id   AF-A0A4R6X4P3-F1
#
_cell.length_a   1.000
_cell.length_b   1.000
_cell.length_c   1.000
_cell.angle_alpha   90.00
_cell.angle_beta   90.00
_cell.angle_gamma   90.00
#
_symmetry.space_group_name_H-M   'P 1'
#
loop_
_entity.id
_entity.type
_entity.pdbx_description
1 polymer ?
#
loop_
_entity_poly.entity_id
_entity_poly.type
_entity_poly.pdbx_seq_one_letter_code
_entity_poly.pdbx_strand_id
1 'polypeptide(L)'
;MPRRPRTLMPNVPVHIVQRGASREAVFFEDEDYKAYAGWMKEAAEAYDIAIHAFVLMTNHIHILLTAQNPENVGKFMQHIGRRYVPFINHKYGHSGSLWEGRYKSNLVQSECYFLAVMRYIELNPVRANMVEQAAHYRWSSFRHNSGLKPLSFITPHPIFNMLGSDTATRSSNYLSMFEQHQNSQEINAIRNAWQTGRSLV
;
A
#
# COMPACT_ATOMS: atom_id res chain seq x y z
N MET A 1 -26.46 2.17 10.00
CA MET A 1 -25.78 1.58 11.17
C MET A 1 -24.50 2.35 11.48
N PRO A 2 -24.25 2.76 12.74
CA PRO A 2 -22.97 3.33 13.14
C PRO A 2 -21.87 2.28 12.96
N ARG A 3 -20.78 2.66 12.29
CA ARG A 3 -19.64 1.75 12.03
C ARG A 3 -18.64 1.84 13.17
N ARG A 4 -17.99 0.72 13.51
CA ARG A 4 -16.94 0.68 14.51
C ARG A 4 -15.83 1.72 14.19
N PRO A 5 -15.34 2.47 15.20
CA PRO A 5 -14.16 3.32 15.05
C PRO A 5 -12.97 2.52 14.53
N ARG A 6 -12.08 3.16 13.79
CA ARG A 6 -10.81 2.54 13.39
C ARG A 6 -9.89 2.52 14.60
N THR A 7 -9.42 1.34 14.99
CA THR A 7 -8.35 1.23 15.99
C THR A 7 -7.01 1.40 15.29
N LEU A 8 -6.39 2.55 15.49
CA LEU A 8 -5.05 2.86 15.00
C LEU A 8 -4.17 3.21 16.21
N MET A 9 -2.89 2.84 16.17
CA MET A 9 -1.95 3.08 17.27
C MET A 9 -0.72 3.84 16.78
N PRO A 10 -0.18 4.77 17.60
CA PRO A 10 1.06 5.47 17.28
C PRO A 10 2.19 4.50 16.95
N ASN A 11 2.94 4.78 15.88
CA ASN A 11 4.13 4.01 15.49
C ASN A 11 3.89 2.52 15.19
N VAL A 12 2.63 2.09 15.01
CA VAL A 12 2.30 0.73 14.58
C VAL A 12 1.97 0.73 13.09
N PRO A 13 2.58 -0.15 12.28
CA PRO A 13 2.28 -0.21 10.85
C PRO A 13 0.81 -0.55 10.57
N VAL A 14 0.26 0.07 9.53
CA VAL A 14 -1.13 -0.06 9.10
C VAL A 14 -1.17 -0.48 7.64
N HIS A 15 -1.87 -1.58 7.35
CA HIS A 15 -2.21 -1.98 5.99
C HIS A 15 -3.54 -1.35 5.56
N ILE A 16 -3.45 -0.44 4.60
CA ILE A 16 -4.57 0.26 3.99
C ILE A 16 -4.95 -0.43 2.67
N VAL A 17 -6.26 -0.58 2.46
CA VAL A 17 -6.84 -1.05 1.19
C VAL A 17 -8.00 -0.17 0.79
N GLN A 18 -8.02 0.28 -0.47
CA GLN A 18 -9.16 0.99 -1.05
C GLN A 18 -9.47 0.41 -2.43
N ARG A 19 -10.74 0.15 -2.72
CA ARG A 19 -11.19 -0.56 -3.92
C ARG A 19 -12.24 0.25 -4.68
N GLY A 20 -12.19 0.19 -6.01
CA GLY A 20 -13.13 0.84 -6.91
C GLY A 20 -14.56 0.37 -6.68
N ALA A 21 -15.51 1.27 -6.90
CA ALA A 21 -16.93 0.93 -6.85
C ALA A 21 -17.21 -0.21 -7.83
N SER A 22 -18.01 -1.20 -7.42
CA SER A 22 -18.30 -2.40 -8.22
C SER A 22 -17.06 -3.18 -8.70
N ARG A 23 -15.88 -2.98 -8.09
CA ARG A 23 -14.58 -3.52 -8.52
C ARG A 23 -14.12 -3.03 -9.91
N GLU A 24 -14.69 -1.93 -10.37
CA GLU A 24 -14.33 -1.25 -11.61
C GLU A 24 -12.92 -0.64 -11.54
N ALA A 25 -12.36 -0.39 -12.71
CA ALA A 25 -11.09 0.30 -12.84
C ALA A 25 -11.15 1.70 -12.19
N VAL A 26 -10.06 2.05 -11.51
CA VAL A 26 -9.85 3.37 -10.91
C VAL A 26 -8.61 4.06 -11.46
N PHE A 27 -7.80 3.33 -12.22
CA PHE A 27 -6.69 3.82 -13.03
C PHE A 27 -6.87 3.29 -14.45
N PHE A 28 -6.81 4.18 -15.44
CA PHE A 28 -7.09 3.84 -16.84
C PHE A 28 -5.85 4.01 -17.71
N GLU A 29 -4.99 4.97 -17.38
CA GLU A 29 -3.71 5.19 -18.06
C GLU A 29 -2.59 5.62 -17.10
N ASP A 30 -1.36 5.68 -17.61
CA ASP A 30 -0.15 5.96 -16.83
C ASP A 30 -0.21 7.28 -16.06
N GLU A 31 -0.82 8.30 -16.64
CA GLU A 31 -0.99 9.63 -16.06
C GLU A 31 -1.81 9.58 -14.77
N ASP A 32 -2.77 8.66 -14.67
CA ASP A 32 -3.59 8.48 -13.48
C ASP A 32 -2.76 7.95 -12.31
N TYR A 33 -1.93 6.94 -12.59
CA TYR A 33 -1.02 6.37 -11.61
C TYR A 33 0.02 7.40 -11.15
N LYS A 34 0.58 8.18 -12.08
CA LYS A 34 1.53 9.27 -11.76
C LYS A 34 0.86 10.31 -10.86
N ALA A 35 -0.35 10.75 -11.18
CA ALA A 35 -1.09 11.73 -10.40
C ALA A 35 -1.37 11.23 -8.98
N TYR A 36 -1.86 9.98 -8.84
CA TYR A 36 -2.07 9.37 -7.53
C TYR A 36 -0.79 9.27 -6.72
N ALA A 37 0.30 8.78 -7.32
CA ALA A 37 1.60 8.68 -6.64
C ALA A 37 2.15 10.04 -6.22
N GLY A 38 1.95 11.09 -7.03
CA GLY A 38 2.29 12.47 -6.71
C GLY A 38 1.56 12.96 -5.46
N TRP A 39 0.23 12.87 -5.44
CA TRP A 39 -0.56 13.27 -4.27
C TRP A 39 -0.34 12.37 -3.05
N MET A 40 0.01 11.11 -3.25
CA MET A 40 0.41 10.22 -2.17
C MET A 40 1.72 10.68 -1.52
N LYS A 41 2.70 11.10 -2.32
CA LYS A 41 3.94 11.71 -1.82
C LYS A 41 3.66 13.03 -1.08
N GLU A 42 2.92 13.95 -1.69
CA GLU A 42 2.56 15.23 -1.07
C GLU A 42 1.83 15.03 0.27
N ALA A 43 0.89 14.09 0.32
CA ALA A 43 0.16 13.75 1.54
C ALA A 43 1.08 13.13 2.60
N ALA A 44 2.06 12.31 2.20
CA ALA A 44 2.99 11.72 3.14
C ALA A 44 3.84 12.78 3.84
N GLU A 45 4.33 13.75 3.07
CA GLU A 45 5.10 14.89 3.58
C GLU A 45 4.23 15.81 4.47
N ALA A 46 3.00 16.12 4.03
CA ALA A 46 2.11 17.04 4.75
C ALA A 46 1.61 16.50 6.10
N TYR A 47 1.56 15.18 6.28
CA TYR A 47 1.01 14.54 7.46
C TYR A 47 1.98 13.61 8.20
N ASP A 48 3.28 13.72 7.89
CA ASP A 48 4.34 12.93 8.53
C ASP A 48 4.04 11.42 8.54
N ILE A 49 3.82 10.88 7.34
CA ILE A 49 3.53 9.46 7.12
C ILE A 49 4.77 8.77 6.56
N ALA A 50 5.24 7.73 7.24
CA ALA A 50 6.25 6.84 6.72
C ALA A 50 5.58 5.75 5.85
N ILE A 51 5.70 5.86 4.52
CA ILE A 51 5.22 4.81 3.60
C ILE A 51 6.33 3.76 3.46
N HIS A 52 6.00 2.49 3.67
CA HIS A 52 6.98 1.39 3.62
C HIS A 52 6.85 0.54 2.36
N ALA A 53 5.61 0.26 1.94
CA ALA A 53 5.32 -0.48 0.72
C ALA A 53 3.97 -0.04 0.14
N PHE A 54 3.81 -0.11 -1.18
CA PHE A 54 2.54 0.13 -1.85
C PHE A 54 2.43 -0.64 -3.16
N VAL A 55 1.20 -0.85 -3.60
CA VAL A 55 0.88 -1.17 -5.00
C VAL A 55 -0.40 -0.46 -5.41
N LEU A 56 -0.38 0.14 -6.61
CA LEU A 56 -1.55 0.70 -7.26
C LEU A 56 -2.00 -0.30 -8.33
N MET A 57 -3.05 -1.06 -8.06
CA MET A 57 -3.66 -2.01 -9.01
C MET A 57 -4.73 -1.30 -9.82
N THR A 58 -5.12 -1.84 -10.97
CA THR A 58 -6.13 -1.23 -11.86
C THR A 58 -7.42 -0.84 -11.15
N ASN A 59 -7.92 -1.64 -10.20
CA ASN A 59 -9.19 -1.40 -9.49
C ASN A 59 -9.06 -1.23 -7.97
N HIS A 60 -7.85 -1.25 -7.41
CA HIS A 60 -7.65 -1.05 -5.97
C HIS A 60 -6.22 -0.64 -5.63
N ILE A 61 -6.01 -0.19 -4.41
CA ILE A 61 -4.70 0.18 -3.90
C ILE A 61 -4.42 -0.55 -2.59
N HIS A 62 -3.16 -0.89 -2.36
CA HIS A 62 -2.66 -1.32 -1.06
C HIS A 62 -1.50 -0.41 -0.64
N ILE A 63 -1.51 0.02 0.62
CA ILE A 63 -0.43 0.85 1.21
C ILE A 63 -0.11 0.30 2.59
N LEU A 64 1.16 0.07 2.88
CA LEU A 64 1.69 -0.19 4.23
C LEU A 64 2.41 1.07 4.70
N LEU A 65 1.93 1.65 5.80
CA LEU A 65 2.46 2.90 6.32
C LEU A 65 2.49 2.91 7.85
N THR A 66 3.30 3.78 8.43
CA THR A 66 3.33 4.06 9.86
C THR A 66 3.17 5.56 10.07
N ALA A 67 2.48 5.94 11.13
CA ALA A 67 2.31 7.33 11.53
C ALA A 67 2.54 7.46 13.03
N GLN A 68 3.26 8.50 13.46
CA GLN A 68 3.37 8.83 14.88
C GLN A 68 2.02 9.27 15.44
N ASN A 69 1.29 10.11 14.70
CA ASN A 69 -0.09 10.48 15.02
C ASN A 69 -1.09 9.62 14.20
N PRO A 70 -1.86 8.72 14.83
CA PRO A 70 -2.81 7.86 14.11
C PRO A 70 -3.89 8.61 13.32
N GLU A 71 -4.27 9.82 13.73
CA GLU A 71 -5.27 10.63 13.03
C GLU A 71 -4.78 11.07 11.65
N ASN A 72 -3.46 11.20 11.48
CA ASN A 72 -2.85 11.61 10.22
C ASN A 72 -3.09 10.61 9.09
N VAL A 73 -3.31 9.32 9.41
CA VAL A 73 -3.68 8.31 8.41
C VAL A 73 -4.99 8.67 7.72
N GLY A 74 -5.97 9.20 8.46
CA GLY A 74 -7.23 9.67 7.90
C GLY A 74 -7.07 10.90 7.03
N LYS A 75 -6.25 11.86 7.48
CA LYS A 75 -5.94 13.09 6.73
C LYS A 75 -5.19 12.80 5.43
N PHE A 76 -4.22 11.88 5.48
CA PHE A 76 -3.48 11.36 4.33
C PHE A 76 -4.42 10.81 3.25
N MET A 77 -5.29 9.84 3.62
CA MET A 77 -6.22 9.25 2.66
C MET A 77 -7.24 10.27 2.13
N GLN A 78 -7.67 11.21 2.98
CA GLN A 78 -8.58 12.28 2.59
C GLN A 78 -7.94 13.26 1.61
N HIS A 79 -6.67 13.59 1.80
CA HIS A 79 -5.91 14.50 0.93
C HIS A 79 -5.79 13.96 -0.49
N ILE A 80 -5.46 12.67 -0.62
CA ILE A 80 -5.40 11.97 -1.90
C ILE A 80 -6.79 11.92 -2.54
N GLY A 81 -7.79 11.45 -1.79
CA GLY A 81 -9.16 11.27 -2.29
C GLY A 81 -9.81 12.57 -2.80
N ARG A 82 -9.56 13.70 -2.12
CA ARG A 82 -10.07 15.03 -2.52
C ARG A 82 -9.52 15.54 -3.85
N ARG A 83 -8.38 15.02 -4.30
CA ARG A 83 -7.73 15.42 -5.56
C ARG A 83 -7.96 14.39 -6.65
N TYR A 84 -7.77 13.13 -6.32
CA TYR A 84 -7.83 12.04 -7.30
C TYR A 84 -9.24 11.80 -7.86
N VAL A 85 -10.27 11.82 -7.01
CA VAL A 85 -11.64 11.56 -7.49
C VAL A 85 -12.13 12.65 -8.45
N PRO A 86 -12.01 13.95 -8.13
CA PRO A 86 -12.35 15.00 -9.09
C PRO A 86 -11.50 14.97 -10.37
N PHE A 87 -10.21 14.66 -10.26
CA PHE A 87 -9.31 14.51 -11.41
C PHE A 87 -9.80 13.44 -12.39
N ILE A 88 -10.09 12.24 -11.89
CA ILE A 88 -10.63 11.14 -12.72
C ILE A 88 -12.00 11.49 -13.28
N ASN A 89 -12.91 12.01 -12.45
CA ASN A 89 -14.24 12.39 -12.90
C ASN A 89 -14.21 13.44 -14.02
N HIS A 90 -13.35 14.44 -13.90
CA HIS A 90 -13.18 15.47 -14.94
C HIS A 90 -12.57 14.88 -16.21
N LYS A 91 -11.49 14.10 -16.09
CA LYS A 91 -10.75 13.56 -17.21
C LYS A 91 -11.55 12.57 -18.06
N TYR A 92 -12.38 11.74 -17.43
CA TYR A 92 -13.15 10.68 -18.10
C TYR A 92 -14.66 10.97 -18.20
N GLY A 93 -15.10 12.17 -17.83
CA GLY A 93 -16.52 12.54 -17.85
C GLY A 93 -17.40 11.70 -16.92
N HIS A 94 -16.83 11.14 -15.86
CA HIS A 94 -17.56 10.38 -14.85
C HIS A 94 -18.17 11.30 -13.78
N SER A 95 -19.19 10.80 -13.09
CA SER A 95 -19.79 11.48 -11.94
C SER A 95 -20.00 10.49 -10.79
N GLY A 96 -20.05 11.00 -9.56
CA GLY A 96 -20.22 10.19 -8.36
C GLY A 96 -18.91 9.68 -7.76
N SER A 97 -19.02 8.57 -7.01
CA SER A 97 -17.89 8.00 -6.26
C SER A 97 -17.09 7.04 -7.13
N LEU A 98 -15.77 7.25 -7.17
CA LEU A 98 -14.83 6.30 -7.78
C LEU A 98 -14.64 5.03 -6.94
N TRP A 99 -14.73 5.18 -5.61
CA TRP A 99 -14.43 4.11 -4.65
C TRP A 99 -15.71 3.47 -4.10
N GLU A 100 -15.65 2.18 -3.74
CA GLU A 100 -16.74 1.42 -3.10
C GLU A 100 -17.13 1.99 -1.72
N GLY A 101 -16.26 2.81 -1.15
CA GLY A 101 -16.48 3.52 0.09
C GLY A 101 -15.17 4.04 0.67
N ARG A 102 -15.16 4.23 2.00
CA ARG A 102 -13.93 4.59 2.72
C ARG A 102 -12.91 3.45 2.66
N TYR A 103 -11.64 3.80 2.70
CA TYR A 103 -10.55 2.84 2.85
C TYR A 103 -10.73 1.96 4.10
N LYS A 104 -10.27 0.70 3.99
CA LYS A 104 -10.08 -0.24 5.09
C LYS A 104 -8.66 -0.10 5.63
N SER A 105 -8.49 -0.35 6.92
CA SER A 105 -7.21 -0.22 7.63
C SER A 105 -7.09 -1.30 8.70
N ASN A 106 -5.93 -1.92 8.81
CA ASN A 106 -5.66 -2.99 9.78
C ASN A 106 -4.27 -2.78 10.35
N LEU A 107 -4.14 -2.88 11.67
CA LEU A 107 -2.83 -2.88 12.31
C LEU A 107 -2.08 -4.16 11.93
N VAL A 108 -0.78 -4.02 11.68
CA VAL A 108 0.13 -5.11 11.37
C VAL A 108 1.08 -5.26 12.55
N GLN A 109 1.03 -6.40 13.23
CA GLN A 109 2.04 -6.75 14.22
C GLN A 109 3.38 -6.88 13.51
N SER A 110 4.26 -5.92 13.81
CA SER A 110 5.43 -5.66 13.00
C SER A 110 6.40 -6.84 13.03
N GLU A 111 6.69 -7.36 14.22
CA GLU A 111 7.64 -8.47 14.45
C GLU A 111 7.30 -9.74 13.67
N CYS A 112 6.01 -10.03 13.49
CA CYS A 112 5.56 -11.28 12.86
C CYS A 112 5.23 -11.10 11.36
N TYR A 113 4.52 -10.02 11.01
CA TYR A 113 3.85 -9.93 9.71
C TYR A 113 4.36 -8.79 8.82
N PHE A 114 5.27 -7.93 9.29
CA PHE A 114 5.64 -6.73 8.53
C PHE A 114 6.19 -7.06 7.13
N LEU A 115 7.24 -7.88 7.05
CA LEU A 115 7.86 -8.26 5.78
C LEU A 115 6.92 -9.12 4.92
N ALA A 116 6.10 -9.96 5.55
CA ALA A 116 5.06 -10.74 4.88
C ALA A 116 4.02 -9.85 4.20
N VAL A 117 3.54 -8.81 4.89
CA VAL A 117 2.61 -7.82 4.33
C VAL A 117 3.26 -7.00 3.22
N MET A 118 4.52 -6.58 3.37
CA MET A 118 5.25 -5.92 2.27
C MET A 118 5.28 -6.79 1.02
N ARG A 119 5.73 -8.05 1.15
CA ARG A 119 5.76 -9.02 0.04
C ARG A 119 4.37 -9.27 -0.52
N TYR A 120 3.36 -9.41 0.34
CA TYR A 120 1.97 -9.54 -0.09
C TYR A 120 1.58 -8.35 -0.98
N ILE A 121 1.80 -7.12 -0.54
CA ILE A 121 1.48 -5.91 -1.31
C ILE A 121 2.18 -5.95 -2.67
N GLU A 122 3.47 -6.22 -2.71
CA GLU A 122 4.26 -6.12 -3.93
C GLU A 122 4.07 -7.29 -4.92
N LEU A 123 3.65 -8.45 -4.43
CA LEU A 123 3.29 -9.61 -5.26
C LEU A 123 1.83 -9.59 -5.75
N ASN A 124 1.04 -8.55 -5.45
CA ASN A 124 -0.34 -8.46 -5.93
C ASN A 124 -0.46 -8.53 -7.48
N PRO A 125 0.36 -7.80 -8.25
CA PRO A 125 0.36 -7.88 -9.71
C PRO A 125 0.65 -9.29 -10.24
N VAL A 126 1.58 -10.01 -9.60
CA VAL A 126 1.93 -11.39 -9.95
C VAL A 126 0.76 -12.32 -9.65
N ARG A 127 0.17 -12.23 -8.46
CA ARG A 127 -1.00 -13.06 -8.08
C ARG A 127 -2.25 -12.76 -8.92
N ALA A 128 -2.34 -11.58 -9.50
CA ALA A 128 -3.40 -11.18 -10.44
C ALA A 128 -3.09 -11.57 -11.90
N ASN A 129 -1.97 -12.27 -12.16
CA ASN A 129 -1.48 -12.63 -13.49
C ASN A 129 -1.31 -11.42 -14.44
N MET A 130 -1.00 -10.24 -13.90
CA MET A 130 -0.74 -9.03 -14.69
C MET A 130 0.70 -8.98 -15.19
N VAL A 131 1.63 -9.59 -14.45
CA VAL A 131 3.04 -9.70 -14.78
C VAL A 131 3.60 -11.01 -14.22
N GLU A 132 4.66 -11.53 -14.84
CA GLU A 132 5.36 -12.74 -14.36
C GLU A 132 6.20 -12.48 -13.10
N GLN A 133 6.78 -11.28 -12.98
CA GLN A 133 7.68 -10.92 -11.89
C GLN A 133 7.31 -9.55 -11.31
N ALA A 134 7.45 -9.38 -10.00
CA ALA A 134 7.13 -8.13 -9.32
C ALA A 134 7.93 -6.93 -9.89
N ALA A 135 9.17 -7.16 -10.36
CA ALA A 135 10.02 -6.16 -11.02
C ALA A 135 9.38 -5.52 -12.26
N HIS A 136 8.50 -6.25 -12.96
CA HIS A 136 7.87 -5.79 -14.19
C HIS A 136 6.69 -4.84 -13.92
N TYR A 137 6.17 -4.79 -12.70
CA TYR A 137 5.06 -3.90 -12.35
C TYR A 137 5.54 -2.57 -11.77
N ARG A 138 5.54 -1.54 -12.62
CA ARG A 138 6.05 -0.19 -12.28
C ARG A 138 5.28 0.55 -11.19
N TRP A 139 4.01 0.23 -10.96
CA TRP A 139 3.14 0.96 -10.03
C TRP A 139 3.16 0.34 -8.62
N SER A 140 4.36 0.03 -8.14
CA SER A 140 4.60 -0.56 -6.82
C SER A 140 5.90 -0.06 -6.20
N SER A 141 6.06 -0.27 -4.90
CA SER A 141 7.30 -0.03 -4.17
C SER A 141 8.37 -1.11 -4.41
N PHE A 142 8.05 -2.21 -5.08
CA PHE A 142 8.97 -3.36 -5.21
C PHE A 142 10.34 -2.94 -5.73
N ARG A 143 10.38 -2.15 -6.79
CA ARG A 143 11.64 -1.70 -7.40
C ARG A 143 12.47 -0.83 -6.46
N HIS A 144 11.84 -0.11 -5.53
CA HIS A 144 12.57 0.62 -4.50
C HIS A 144 13.14 -0.32 -3.46
N ASN A 145 12.29 -1.17 -2.87
CA ASN A 145 12.69 -2.04 -1.77
C ASN A 145 13.72 -3.10 -2.22
N SER A 146 13.65 -3.57 -3.47
CA SER A 146 14.65 -4.45 -4.10
C SER A 146 15.90 -3.74 -4.63
N GLY A 147 15.99 -2.40 -4.51
CA GLY A 147 17.17 -1.63 -4.92
C GLY A 147 17.26 -1.34 -6.43
N LEU A 148 16.29 -1.76 -7.24
CA LEU A 148 16.27 -1.57 -8.70
C LEU A 148 15.99 -0.11 -9.13
N LYS A 149 15.17 0.64 -8.39
CA LYS A 149 14.84 2.04 -8.70
C LYS A 149 14.38 2.80 -7.44
N PRO A 150 15.11 3.84 -7.00
CA PRO A 150 14.74 4.57 -5.81
C PRO A 150 13.46 5.39 -6.00
N LEU A 151 12.67 5.53 -4.92
CA LEU A 151 11.52 6.41 -4.78
C LEU A 151 11.79 7.28 -3.55
N SER A 152 11.66 8.61 -3.70
CA SER A 152 12.07 9.56 -2.65
C SER A 152 11.16 9.59 -1.41
N PHE A 153 9.98 8.95 -1.49
CA PHE A 153 8.91 9.03 -0.50
C PHE A 153 8.65 7.69 0.20
N ILE A 154 9.54 6.71 0.00
CA ILE A 154 9.52 5.45 0.74
C ILE A 154 10.49 5.57 1.90
N THR A 155 9.99 5.28 3.10
CA THR A 155 10.73 5.32 4.35
C THR A 155 10.93 3.88 4.83
N PRO A 156 12.17 3.39 4.98
CA PRO A 156 12.39 2.02 5.46
C PRO A 156 12.01 1.90 6.94
N HIS A 157 11.24 0.88 7.27
CA HIS A 157 10.86 0.56 8.65
C HIS A 157 12.02 -0.10 9.42
N PRO A 158 12.11 0.01 10.76
CA PRO A 158 13.16 -0.66 11.55
C PRO A 158 13.34 -2.15 11.23
N ILE A 159 12.26 -2.89 11.02
CA ILE A 159 12.33 -4.32 10.65
C ILE A 159 12.95 -4.54 9.26
N PHE A 160 12.67 -3.66 8.30
CA PHE A 160 13.35 -3.70 7.02
C PHE A 160 14.84 -3.36 7.19
N ASN A 161 15.17 -2.44 8.09
CA ASN A 161 16.57 -2.11 8.41
C ASN A 161 17.34 -3.26 9.03
N MET A 162 16.66 -4.17 9.75
CA MET A 162 17.29 -5.38 10.30
C MET A 162 17.71 -6.38 9.21
N LEU A 163 17.26 -6.23 7.96
CA LEU A 163 17.69 -7.09 6.86
C LEU A 163 19.16 -6.89 6.47
N GLY A 164 19.85 -5.84 6.92
CA GLY A 164 21.25 -5.63 6.57
C GLY A 164 21.81 -4.30 7.07
N SER A 165 23.14 -4.21 7.13
CA SER A 165 23.87 -3.04 7.62
C SER A 165 23.79 -1.81 6.69
N ASP A 166 23.54 -2.03 5.40
CA ASP A 166 23.52 -1.00 4.37
C ASP A 166 22.36 -1.22 3.39
N THR A 167 22.11 -0.25 2.50
CA THR A 167 20.99 -0.31 1.55
C THR A 167 21.10 -1.49 0.58
N ALA A 168 22.29 -1.79 0.06
CA ALA A 168 22.47 -2.85 -0.92
C ALA A 168 22.21 -4.23 -0.27
N THR A 169 22.75 -4.46 0.93
CA THR A 169 22.52 -5.69 1.69
C THR A 169 21.05 -5.87 2.04
N ARG A 170 20.37 -4.82 2.52
CA ARG A 170 18.93 -4.85 2.83
C ARG A 170 18.10 -5.20 1.60
N SER A 171 18.36 -4.55 0.47
CA SER A 171 17.64 -4.80 -0.78
C SER A 171 17.89 -6.20 -1.34
N SER A 172 19.13 -6.70 -1.26
CA SER A 172 19.48 -8.06 -1.67
C SER A 172 18.77 -9.12 -0.81
N ASN A 173 18.80 -8.95 0.51
CA ASN A 173 18.13 -9.86 1.43
C ASN A 173 16.61 -9.78 1.32
N TYR A 174 16.06 -8.61 1.01
CA TYR A 174 14.64 -8.47 0.71
C TYR A 174 14.26 -9.19 -0.58
N LEU A 175 15.07 -9.05 -1.64
CA LEU A 175 14.83 -9.69 -2.93
C LEU A 175 14.84 -11.22 -2.83
N SER A 176 15.77 -11.81 -2.07
CA SER A 176 15.84 -13.27 -1.89
C SER A 176 14.58 -13.85 -1.23
N MET A 177 13.84 -13.05 -0.44
CA MET A 177 12.56 -13.48 0.10
C MET A 177 11.51 -13.74 -0.99
N PHE A 178 11.64 -13.18 -2.20
CA PHE A 178 10.68 -13.39 -3.29
C PHE A 178 10.91 -14.71 -4.04
N GLU A 179 12.07 -15.34 -3.87
CA GLU A 179 12.39 -16.67 -4.43
C GLU A 179 11.71 -17.78 -3.61
N GLN A 180 11.39 -17.51 -2.35
CA GLN A 180 10.75 -18.46 -1.46
C GLN A 180 9.23 -18.53 -1.70
N HIS A 181 8.69 -19.75 -1.72
CA HIS A 181 7.25 -19.97 -1.81
C HIS A 181 6.51 -19.25 -0.66
N GLN A 182 5.48 -18.47 -0.98
CA GLN A 182 4.69 -17.80 0.05
C GLN A 182 3.83 -18.82 0.80
N ASN A 183 3.79 -18.73 2.13
CA ASN A 183 2.92 -19.57 2.93
C ASN A 183 1.45 -19.22 2.68
N SER A 184 0.67 -20.16 2.15
CA SER A 184 -0.75 -19.99 1.86
C SER A 184 -1.59 -19.60 3.10
N GLN A 185 -1.21 -20.06 4.29
CA GLN A 185 -1.89 -19.68 5.54
C GLN A 185 -1.67 -18.20 5.86
N GLU A 186 -0.45 -17.71 5.68
CA GLU A 186 -0.09 -16.31 5.91
C GLU A 186 -0.79 -15.38 4.91
N ILE A 187 -0.80 -15.75 3.62
CA ILE A 187 -1.56 -15.02 2.58
C ILE A 187 -3.04 -14.92 2.96
N ASN A 188 -3.63 -16.03 3.41
CA ASN A 188 -5.03 -16.08 3.81
C ASN A 188 -5.29 -15.24 5.07
N ALA A 189 -4.38 -15.23 6.04
CA ALA A 189 -4.46 -14.37 7.22
C ALA A 189 -4.47 -12.89 6.80
N ILE A 190 -3.52 -12.46 5.96
CA ILE A 190 -3.43 -11.09 5.44
C ILE A 190 -4.71 -10.72 4.68
N ARG A 191 -5.19 -11.61 3.80
CA ARG A 191 -6.42 -11.39 3.02
C ARG A 191 -7.65 -11.24 3.93
N ASN A 192 -7.80 -12.12 4.91
CA ASN A 192 -8.93 -12.12 5.84
C ASN A 192 -8.92 -10.88 6.74
N ALA A 193 -7.75 -10.48 7.22
CA ALA A 193 -7.60 -9.28 8.03
C ALA A 193 -8.15 -8.05 7.31
N TRP A 194 -7.69 -7.77 6.08
CA TRP A 194 -8.16 -6.58 5.38
C TRP A 194 -9.61 -6.68 4.91
N GLN A 195 -10.13 -7.87 4.62
CA GLN A 195 -11.54 -8.01 4.29
C GLN A 195 -12.45 -7.69 5.48
N THR A 196 -12.06 -8.13 6.68
CA THR A 196 -12.85 -8.02 7.92
C THR A 196 -12.57 -6.77 8.75
N GLY A 197 -11.45 -6.08 8.52
CA GLY A 197 -11.03 -4.95 9.35
C GLY A 197 -10.32 -5.37 10.65
N ARG A 198 -9.90 -6.64 10.78
CA ARG A 198 -9.23 -7.17 11.97
C ARG A 198 -7.72 -6.95 11.88
N SER A 199 -7.09 -6.67 13.02
CA SER A 199 -5.62 -6.59 13.11
C SER A 199 -4.98 -7.93 12.75
N LEU A 200 -3.81 -7.87 12.13
CA LEU A 200 -2.91 -9.01 11.96
C LEU A 200 -2.06 -9.12 13.22
N VAL A 201 -2.39 -10.11 14.04
CA VAL A 201 -1.71 -10.52 15.28
C VAL A 201 -1.30 -11.97 15.18
#